data_AF-A0A7S0I643-F1
#
_entry.id   AF-A0A7S0I643-F1
#
_cell.length_a   1.000
_cell.length_b   1.000
_cell.length_c   1.000
_cell.angle_alpha   90.00
_cell.angle_beta   90.00
_cell.angle_gamma   90.00
#
_symmetry.space_group_name_H-M   'P 1'
#
loop_
_entity.id
_entity.type
_entity.pdbx_description
1 polymer ?
#
loop_
_entity_poly.entity_id
_entity_poly.type
_entity_poly.pdbx_seq_one_letter_code
_entity_poly.pdbx_strand_id
1 'polypeptide(L)'
;GADTSNIIQVYVCTIRALRHVDPSGVLLEAISEPMRAYLKARSDTVRQIVTSLTDPESSELLESGDIDGGGGEFLQDDHGIDDDALDLDEIKGDEKAMLQWKPDPVAADPTRSSYSRRSSDVLACLVNIYGSK
;
A
#
# COMPACT_ATOMS: atom_id res chain seq x y z
N GLY A 1 -21.46 13.65 -13.62
CA GLY A 1 -20.16 13.45 -12.95
C GLY A 1 -19.67 12.05 -13.25
N ALA A 2 -18.38 11.75 -13.04
CA ALA A 2 -17.85 10.40 -13.25
C ALA A 2 -18.42 9.39 -12.24
N ASP A 3 -18.54 8.14 -12.69
CA ASP A 3 -18.98 7.01 -11.85
C ASP A 3 -17.94 6.66 -10.80
N THR A 4 -18.41 6.27 -9.60
CA THR A 4 -17.53 5.94 -8.47
C THR A 4 -16.60 4.76 -8.79
N SER A 5 -17.10 3.76 -9.51
CA SER A 5 -16.32 2.60 -9.98
C SER A 5 -15.13 3.03 -10.85
N ASN A 6 -15.36 3.93 -11.81
CA ASN A 6 -14.30 4.44 -12.69
C ASN A 6 -13.24 5.21 -11.90
N ILE A 7 -13.65 5.99 -10.89
CA ILE A 7 -12.71 6.75 -10.05
C ILE A 7 -11.87 5.78 -9.19
N ILE A 8 -12.48 4.74 -8.63
CA ILE A 8 -11.77 3.68 -7.90
C ILE A 8 -10.77 2.98 -8.84
N GLN A 9 -11.18 2.62 -10.05
CA GLN A 9 -10.31 1.97 -11.03
C GLN A 9 -9.09 2.86 -11.38
N VAL A 10 -9.31 4.14 -11.63
CA VAL A 10 -8.22 5.10 -11.87
C VAL A 10 -7.31 5.20 -10.65
N TYR A 11 -7.86 5.22 -9.44
CA TYR A 11 -7.06 5.24 -8.21
C TYR A 11 -6.21 3.98 -8.07
N VAL A 12 -6.75 2.80 -8.35
CA VAL A 12 -6.01 1.52 -8.38
C VAL A 12 -4.87 1.56 -9.40
N CYS A 13 -5.12 2.00 -10.63
CA CYS A 13 -4.08 2.16 -11.64
C CYS A 13 -3.01 3.18 -11.21
N THR A 14 -3.42 4.25 -10.53
CA THR A 14 -2.51 5.27 -10.02
C THR A 14 -1.61 4.69 -8.93
N ILE A 15 -2.16 3.94 -7.97
CA ILE A 15 -1.39 3.25 -6.93
C ILE A 15 -0.32 2.35 -7.58
N ARG A 16 -0.71 1.52 -8.56
CA ARG A 16 0.21 0.63 -9.28
C ARG A 16 1.30 1.40 -10.02
N ALA A 17 0.93 2.43 -10.77
CA ALA A 17 1.89 3.25 -11.51
C ALA A 17 2.88 3.94 -10.57
N LEU A 18 2.41 4.53 -9.47
CA LEU A 18 3.26 5.23 -8.52
C LEU A 18 4.21 4.32 -7.77
N ARG A 19 3.85 3.05 -7.50
CA ARG A 19 4.81 2.09 -6.93
C ARG A 19 6.00 1.81 -7.84
N HIS A 20 5.81 1.85 -9.15
CA HIS A 20 6.89 1.66 -10.11
C HIS A 20 7.74 2.92 -10.30
N VAL A 21 7.10 4.10 -10.25
CA VAL A 21 7.76 5.39 -10.50
C VAL A 21 8.47 5.94 -9.24
N ASP A 22 7.89 5.73 -8.06
CA ASP A 22 8.38 6.26 -6.78
C ASP A 22 8.44 5.16 -5.71
N PRO A 23 9.58 4.45 -5.58
CA PRO A 23 9.78 3.45 -4.53
C PRO A 23 9.75 4.00 -3.10
N SER A 24 9.83 5.32 -2.91
CA SER A 24 9.77 5.94 -1.58
C SER A 24 8.34 6.02 -1.02
N GLY A 25 7.33 5.94 -1.90
CA GLY A 25 5.91 6.05 -1.54
C GLY A 25 5.45 7.45 -1.15
N VAL A 26 6.30 8.47 -1.25
CA VAL A 26 5.98 9.85 -0.86
C VAL A 26 4.93 10.46 -1.79
N LEU A 27 5.04 10.21 -3.10
CA LEU A 27 4.05 10.72 -4.04
C LEU A 27 2.69 10.02 -3.84
N LEU A 28 2.72 8.71 -3.61
CA LEU A 28 1.52 7.94 -3.31
C LEU A 28 0.84 8.46 -2.03
N GLU A 29 1.61 8.74 -0.99
CA GLU A 29 1.09 9.34 0.24
C GLU A 29 0.38 10.68 -0.02
N ALA A 30 1.04 11.58 -0.74
CA ALA A 30 0.54 12.92 -1.05
C ALA A 30 -0.77 12.89 -1.87
N ILE A 31 -0.88 11.99 -2.85
CA ILE A 31 -2.08 11.89 -3.69
C ILE A 31 -3.21 11.11 -3.00
N SER A 32 -2.89 10.23 -2.06
CA SER A 32 -3.90 9.37 -1.44
C SER A 32 -4.82 10.18 -0.56
N GLU A 33 -4.35 11.23 0.10
CA GLU A 33 -5.19 12.09 0.95
C GLU A 33 -6.36 12.76 0.21
N PRO A 34 -6.14 13.53 -0.88
CA PRO A 34 -7.25 14.11 -1.63
C PRO A 34 -8.15 13.05 -2.27
N MET A 35 -7.61 11.90 -2.68
CA MET A 35 -8.41 10.78 -3.20
C MET A 35 -9.33 10.18 -2.13
N ARG A 36 -8.81 9.92 -0.93
CA ARG A 36 -9.60 9.44 0.21
C ARG A 36 -10.69 10.44 0.58
N ALA A 37 -10.37 11.73 0.67
CA ALA A 37 -11.34 12.77 1.00
C ALA A 37 -12.51 12.80 0.01
N TYR A 38 -12.20 12.72 -1.29
CA TYR A 38 -13.21 12.72 -2.34
C TYR A 38 -14.06 11.44 -2.34
N LEU A 39 -13.43 10.26 -2.24
CA LEU A 39 -14.14 8.98 -2.23
C LEU A 39 -14.99 8.79 -0.97
N LYS A 40 -14.51 9.26 0.20
CA LYS A 40 -15.25 9.21 1.46
C LYS A 40 -16.53 10.07 1.44
N ALA A 41 -16.54 11.15 0.65
CA ALA A 41 -17.71 12.01 0.51
C ALA A 41 -18.84 11.36 -0.32
N ARG A 42 -18.55 10.29 -1.06
CA ARG A 42 -19.54 9.57 -1.88
C ARG A 42 -20.14 8.41 -1.09
N SER A 43 -21.46 8.36 -1.00
CA SER A 43 -22.18 7.38 -0.17
C SER A 43 -22.12 5.94 -0.69
N ASP A 44 -21.81 5.76 -1.97
CA ASP A 44 -21.76 4.47 -2.65
C ASP A 44 -20.36 3.83 -2.68
N THR A 45 -19.31 4.53 -2.25
CA THR A 45 -17.92 4.07 -2.34
C THR A 45 -17.69 2.72 -1.67
N VAL A 46 -18.18 2.49 -0.45
CA VAL A 46 -18.02 1.19 0.23
C VAL A 46 -18.64 0.06 -0.59
N ARG A 47 -19.87 0.29 -1.09
CA ARG A 47 -20.58 -0.69 -1.91
C ARG A 47 -19.77 -1.00 -3.17
N GLN A 48 -19.25 0.02 -3.85
CA GLN A 48 -18.48 -0.14 -5.09
C GLN A 48 -17.16 -0.90 -4.85
N ILE A 49 -16.46 -0.62 -3.75
CA ILE A 49 -15.25 -1.37 -3.36
C ILE A 49 -15.60 -2.84 -3.10
N VAL A 50 -16.64 -3.11 -2.29
CA VAL A 50 -17.08 -4.48 -1.98
C VAL A 50 -17.50 -5.21 -3.26
N THR A 51 -18.30 -4.57 -4.12
CA THR A 51 -18.71 -5.14 -5.41
C THR A 51 -17.49 -5.49 -6.26
N SER A 52 -16.51 -4.59 -6.38
CA SER A 52 -15.27 -4.86 -7.13
C SER A 52 -14.44 -6.02 -6.57
N LEU A 53 -14.52 -6.28 -5.26
CA LEU A 53 -13.82 -7.39 -4.58
C LEU A 53 -14.56 -8.73 -4.71
N THR A 54 -15.89 -8.69 -4.79
CA THR A 54 -16.74 -9.90 -4.76
C THR A 54 -17.22 -10.35 -6.13
N ASP A 55 -17.20 -9.45 -7.12
CA ASP A 55 -17.67 -9.74 -8.47
C ASP A 55 -16.52 -10.36 -9.28
N PRO A 56 -16.63 -11.63 -9.71
CA PRO A 56 -15.57 -12.33 -10.44
C PRO A 56 -15.19 -11.67 -11.76
N GLU A 57 -16.10 -10.94 -12.41
CA GLU A 57 -15.82 -10.19 -13.65
C GLU A 57 -15.07 -8.87 -13.36
N SER A 58 -15.20 -8.31 -12.15
CA SER A 58 -14.51 -7.10 -11.72
C SER A 58 -13.20 -7.39 -10.96
N SER A 59 -12.99 -8.64 -10.54
CA SER A 59 -11.84 -9.11 -9.76
C SER A 59 -10.50 -8.92 -10.48
N GLU A 60 -10.49 -8.93 -11.82
CA GLU A 60 -9.28 -8.66 -12.62
C GLU A 60 -8.63 -7.31 -12.26
N LEU A 61 -9.40 -6.34 -11.76
CA LEU A 61 -8.89 -5.04 -11.33
C LEU A 61 -7.99 -5.13 -10.11
N LEU A 62 -8.10 -6.15 -9.27
CA LEU A 62 -7.28 -6.35 -8.07
C LEU A 62 -6.33 -7.54 -8.21
N GLU A 63 -6.72 -8.55 -8.99
CA GLU A 63 -6.01 -9.83 -9.15
C GLU A 63 -4.84 -9.77 -10.16
N SER A 64 -4.83 -8.81 -11.08
CA SER A 64 -3.84 -8.74 -12.18
C SER A 64 -2.44 -8.19 -11.81
N GLY A 65 -2.11 -7.99 -10.53
CA GLY A 65 -0.93 -7.18 -10.13
C GLY A 65 0.21 -7.86 -9.37
N ASP A 66 0.00 -9.00 -8.70
CA ASP A 66 0.96 -9.51 -7.71
C ASP A 66 1.62 -10.86 -8.09
N ILE A 67 1.65 -11.24 -9.37
CA ILE A 67 2.31 -12.48 -9.82
C ILE A 67 3.55 -12.24 -10.69
N ASP A 68 3.80 -11.03 -11.23
CA ASP A 68 4.98 -10.79 -12.06
C ASP A 68 6.04 -9.91 -11.36
N GLY A 69 6.93 -10.62 -10.64
CA GLY A 69 8.38 -10.37 -10.63
C GLY A 69 8.88 -8.94 -10.39
N GLY A 70 9.11 -8.56 -9.14
CA GLY A 70 10.09 -7.49 -8.84
C GLY A 70 10.01 -6.78 -7.49
N GLY A 71 8.91 -6.93 -6.75
CA GLY A 71 8.74 -6.26 -5.44
C GLY A 71 8.84 -7.17 -4.21
N GLY A 72 8.87 -8.49 -4.42
CA GLY A 72 8.73 -9.51 -3.37
C GLY A 72 9.90 -9.68 -2.40
N GLU A 73 11.00 -8.94 -2.55
CA GLU A 73 12.10 -8.94 -1.55
C GLU A 73 11.87 -7.96 -0.38
N PHE A 74 10.81 -7.15 -0.39
CA PHE A 74 10.54 -6.19 0.70
C PHE A 74 9.38 -6.56 1.64
N LEU A 75 8.69 -7.69 1.41
CA LEU A 75 7.51 -8.10 2.19
C LEU A 75 7.69 -9.45 2.93
N GLN A 76 8.89 -10.01 3.00
CA GLN A 76 9.22 -11.07 3.95
C GLN A 76 9.78 -10.42 5.21
N ASP A 77 8.89 -10.03 6.12
CA ASP A 77 9.05 -10.30 7.55
C ASP A 77 7.79 -9.85 8.27
N ASP A 78 6.75 -10.68 8.11
CA ASP A 78 5.73 -10.85 9.13
C ASP A 78 6.35 -11.75 10.21
N HIS A 79 7.09 -11.16 11.14
CA HIS A 79 7.37 -11.82 12.41
C HIS A 79 6.82 -10.97 13.54
N GLY A 80 5.67 -11.43 14.04
CA GLY A 80 5.11 -11.02 15.31
C GLY A 80 6.21 -11.10 16.36
N ILE A 81 6.49 -9.95 16.97
CA ILE A 81 7.40 -9.83 18.10
C ILE A 81 6.72 -10.53 19.27
N ASP A 82 7.03 -11.81 19.46
CA ASP A 82 6.86 -12.46 20.76
C ASP A 82 8.19 -12.29 21.50
N ASP A 83 8.11 -11.50 22.57
CA ASP A 83 9.19 -11.12 23.47
C ASP A 83 9.56 -12.33 24.34
N ASP A 84 10.36 -13.26 23.83
CA ASP A 84 11.31 -14.04 24.64
C ASP A 84 12.14 -15.02 23.78
N ALA A 85 13.47 -14.92 23.93
CA ALA A 85 14.53 -15.74 23.33
C ALA A 85 14.94 -15.39 21.88
N LEU A 86 15.68 -14.29 21.71
CA LEU A 86 16.46 -14.04 20.50
C LEU A 86 17.67 -14.98 20.45
N ASP A 87 17.62 -15.93 19.52
CA ASP A 87 18.76 -16.80 19.18
C ASP A 87 19.81 -15.97 18.42
N LEU A 88 21.06 -15.96 18.90
CA LEU A 88 22.13 -15.08 18.40
C LEU A 88 22.51 -15.33 16.93
N ASP A 89 22.08 -16.45 16.35
CA ASP A 89 22.30 -16.80 14.93
C ASP A 89 21.26 -16.16 13.97
N GLU A 90 20.16 -15.61 14.47
CA GLU A 90 19.08 -14.99 13.67
C GLU A 90 19.39 -13.54 13.23
N ILE A 91 20.39 -12.91 13.84
CA ILE A 91 20.85 -11.53 13.54
C ILE A 91 21.46 -11.42 12.12
N LYS A 92 21.80 -12.54 11.47
CA LYS A 92 22.35 -12.54 10.09
C LYS A 92 21.32 -12.21 9.02
N GLY A 93 20.01 -12.32 9.29
CA GLY A 93 18.96 -11.89 8.35
C GLY A 93 19.00 -10.39 8.07
N ASP A 94 19.51 -9.61 9.03
CA ASP A 94 19.36 -8.15 9.04
C ASP A 94 20.57 -7.41 8.43
N GLU A 95 21.72 -8.06 8.22
CA GLU A 95 22.91 -7.36 7.70
C GLU A 95 22.66 -6.77 6.29
N LYS A 96 21.98 -7.51 5.41
CA LYS A 96 21.59 -7.03 4.08
C LYS A 96 20.57 -5.89 4.18
N ALA A 97 19.62 -6.00 5.11
CA ALA A 97 18.58 -4.99 5.34
C ALA A 97 19.16 -3.68 5.91
N MET A 98 20.12 -3.79 6.82
CA MET A 98 20.89 -2.67 7.37
C MET A 98 21.74 -1.99 6.29
N LEU A 99 22.38 -2.76 5.40
CA LEU A 99 23.19 -2.22 4.31
C LEU A 99 22.37 -1.54 3.21
N GLN A 100 21.11 -1.95 3.00
CA GLN A 100 20.20 -1.32 2.02
C GLN A 100 19.37 -0.17 2.60
N TRP A 101 19.45 0.07 3.91
CA TRP A 101 18.72 1.16 4.55
C TRP A 101 19.13 2.51 3.95
N LYS A 102 18.13 3.33 3.63
CA LYS A 102 18.30 4.68 3.13
C LYS A 102 17.40 5.62 3.95
N PRO A 103 17.87 6.83 4.26
CA PRO A 103 17.04 7.81 4.94
C PRO A 103 15.86 8.23 4.05
N ASP A 104 14.84 8.78 4.69
CA ASP A 104 13.70 9.34 3.97
C ASP A 104 14.13 10.52 3.07
N PRO A 105 13.50 10.68 1.90
CA PRO A 105 13.72 11.84 1.06
C PRO A 105 13.19 13.11 1.73
N VAL A 106 13.73 14.27 1.34
CA VAL A 106 13.40 15.58 1.93
C VAL A 106 11.90 15.95 1.88
N ALA A 107 11.17 15.40 0.92
CA ALA A 107 9.73 15.65 0.75
C ALA A 107 8.85 14.75 1.64
N ALA A 108 9.42 13.78 2.36
CA ALA A 108 8.66 12.91 3.24
C ALA A 108 8.15 13.68 4.47
N ASP A 109 6.91 13.38 4.88
CA ASP A 109 6.36 13.90 6.13
C ASP A 109 7.11 13.29 7.32
N PRO A 110 7.77 14.10 8.17
CA PRO A 110 8.54 13.60 9.31
C PRO A 110 7.66 12.98 10.40
N THR A 111 6.34 13.19 10.36
CA THR A 111 5.40 12.57 11.32
C THR A 111 4.99 11.15 10.94
N ARG A 112 5.41 10.67 9.76
CA ARG A 112 5.02 9.37 9.20
C ARG A 112 6.21 8.48 8.93
N SER A 113 6.08 7.21 9.31
CA SER A 113 7.15 6.22 9.13
C SER A 113 7.33 5.84 7.66
N SER A 114 8.58 5.63 7.25
CA SER A 114 8.92 5.07 5.93
C SER A 114 8.28 3.71 5.71
N TYR A 115 8.15 2.92 6.77
CA TYR A 115 7.52 1.60 6.73
C TYR A 115 6.07 1.70 6.28
N SER A 116 5.27 2.59 6.88
CA SER A 116 3.84 2.72 6.54
C SER A 116 3.60 3.16 5.09
N ARG A 117 4.53 3.94 4.50
CA ARG A 117 4.45 4.33 3.08
C ARG A 117 4.77 3.17 2.14
N ARG A 118 5.74 2.34 2.51
CA ARG A 118 6.28 1.27 1.65
C ARG A 118 5.46 -0.03 1.71
N SER A 119 4.75 -0.28 2.81
CA SER A 119 3.97 -1.53 3.01
C SER A 119 2.50 -1.42 2.59
N SER A 120 2.02 -0.27 2.13
CA SER A 120 0.60 -0.13 1.74
C SER A 120 0.35 -0.79 0.39
N ASP A 121 -0.36 -1.91 0.37
CA ASP A 121 -0.88 -2.58 -0.83
C ASP A 121 -2.16 -1.89 -1.37
N VAL A 122 -2.69 -2.34 -2.51
CA VAL A 122 -3.88 -1.70 -3.13
C VAL A 122 -5.08 -1.80 -2.18
N LEU A 123 -5.23 -2.94 -1.52
CA LEU A 123 -6.32 -3.17 -0.57
C LEU A 123 -6.18 -2.25 0.65
N ALA A 124 -5.00 -2.14 1.25
CA ALA A 124 -4.74 -1.20 2.33
C ALA A 124 -5.03 0.23 1.90
N CYS A 125 -4.66 0.64 0.69
CA CYS A 125 -4.99 1.97 0.17
C CYS A 125 -6.51 2.21 0.09
N LEU A 126 -7.29 1.21 -0.32
CA LEU A 126 -8.76 1.29 -0.41
C LEU A 126 -9.44 1.24 0.96
N VAL A 127 -8.98 0.37 1.87
CA VAL A 127 -9.47 0.29 3.25
C VAL A 127 -9.16 1.57 4.02
N ASN A 128 -7.97 2.13 3.83
CA ASN A 128 -7.52 3.37 4.46
C ASN A 128 -8.34 4.60 4.05
N ILE A 129 -9.24 4.53 3.05
CA ILE A 129 -10.23 5.59 2.77
C ILE A 129 -11.03 5.94 4.02
N TYR A 130 -11.38 4.94 4.82
CA TYR A 130 -12.14 5.14 6.07
C TYR A 130 -11.26 5.10 7.32
N GLY A 131 -10.01 4.62 7.19
CA GLY A 131 -9.05 4.44 8.27
C GLY A 131 -9.15 3.06 8.92
N SER A 132 -8.10 2.65 9.63
CA SER A 132 -8.18 1.51 10.56
C SER A 132 -9.04 1.90 11.75
N LYS A 133 -9.85 0.96 12.23
CA LYS A 133 -10.45 1.06 13.56
C LYS A 133 -9.42 0.83 14.65
#